data_AF-A0A3N9V4E5-F1
#
_entry.id   AF-A0A3N9V4E5-F1
#
_cell.length_a   1.000
_cell.length_b   1.000
_cell.length_c   1.000
_cell.angle_alpha   90.00
_cell.angle_beta   90.00
_cell.angle_gamma   90.00
#
_symmetry.space_group_name_H-M   'P 1'
#
loop_
_entity.id
_entity.type
_entity.pdbx_description
1 polymer ?
#
loop_
_entity_poly.entity_id
_entity_poly.type
_entity_poly.pdbx_seq_one_letter_code
_entity_poly.pdbx_strand_id
1 'polypeptide(L)'
;KTQGSDTKLVAQMQPYYEARSLNRLELAGKSVPPLVTQVADGENGGVMMNEFPGKFMEAMREASHSDTPAMNATEYLEQLFAMGITKTDLPVVQPLFQRMIWERMQPGDGPDKLARVIDELGKSGQRFHMEGGSWTSDLSWVRGYDHVLKPMEEASAAFYDTVIKPGTPTADPRYRNALFHLLSAETSCYRYWGEGLWTDYGRELCRRTREIVEKDFPG
;
A
#
# COMPACT_ATOMS: atom_id res chain seq x y z
N LYS A 1 12.01 -5.26 10.30
CA LYS A 1 11.14 -5.10 11.49
C LYS A 1 10.68 -6.49 11.91
N THR A 2 10.87 -6.85 13.18
CA THR A 2 10.52 -8.16 13.76
C THR A 2 9.02 -8.22 13.98
N GLN A 3 8.32 -9.07 13.21
CA GLN A 3 6.89 -9.31 13.34
C GLN A 3 6.55 -9.77 14.77
N GLY A 4 5.86 -8.91 15.53
CA GLY A 4 5.39 -9.21 16.90
C GLY A 4 5.82 -8.20 17.97
N SER A 5 7.02 -7.62 17.89
CA SER A 5 7.46 -6.57 18.84
C SER A 5 6.79 -5.22 18.56
N ASP A 6 6.50 -4.96 17.29
CA ASP A 6 6.14 -3.61 16.83
C ASP A 6 4.74 -3.18 17.28
N THR A 7 3.77 -4.08 17.36
CA THR A 7 2.40 -3.74 17.84
C THR A 7 2.41 -3.38 19.31
N LYS A 8 3.26 -4.03 20.12
CA LYS A 8 3.40 -3.69 21.54
C LYS A 8 4.04 -2.33 21.75
N LEU A 9 5.09 -2.04 20.99
CA LEU A 9 5.77 -0.76 21.01
C LEU A 9 4.86 0.39 20.56
N VAL A 10 4.09 0.16 19.50
CA VAL A 10 3.10 1.10 18.99
C VAL A 10 1.98 1.32 20.01
N ALA A 11 1.43 0.28 20.61
CA ALA A 11 0.38 0.41 21.62
C ALA A 11 0.84 1.21 22.86
N GLN A 12 2.12 1.13 23.20
CA GLN A 12 2.72 1.87 24.31
C GLN A 12 3.16 3.30 23.93
N MET A 13 2.75 3.79 22.75
CA MET A 13 3.08 5.13 22.24
C MET A 13 4.60 5.37 22.13
N GLN A 14 5.43 4.34 21.92
CA GLN A 14 6.87 4.51 21.74
C GLN A 14 7.22 5.54 20.65
N PRO A 15 6.53 5.60 19.48
CA PRO A 15 6.79 6.62 18.47
C PRO A 15 6.72 8.06 18.99
N TYR A 16 5.79 8.35 19.91
CA TYR A 16 5.70 9.67 20.54
C TYR A 16 6.93 9.95 21.43
N TYR A 17 7.35 8.99 22.25
CA TYR A 17 8.54 9.16 23.10
C TYR A 17 9.84 9.23 22.30
N GLU A 18 9.90 8.57 21.14
CA GLU A 18 11.00 8.73 20.18
C GLU A 18 10.99 10.15 19.60
N ALA A 19 9.84 10.66 19.17
CA ALA A 19 9.71 12.01 18.60
C ALA A 19 10.23 13.10 19.54
N ARG A 20 10.00 12.96 20.85
CA ARG A 20 10.51 13.88 21.88
C ARG A 20 12.04 13.96 21.96
N SER A 21 12.75 12.96 21.43
CA SER A 21 14.21 12.88 21.46
C SER A 21 14.86 13.34 20.16
N LEU A 22 14.09 13.57 19.10
CA LEU A 22 14.62 13.90 17.79
C LEU A 22 14.92 15.39 17.64
N ASN A 23 16.01 15.68 16.94
CA ASN A 23 16.36 17.03 16.53
C ASN A 23 15.75 17.37 15.17
N ARG A 24 15.64 18.67 14.90
CA ARG A 24 15.23 19.17 13.59
C ARG A 24 16.14 18.66 12.49
N LEU A 25 15.57 18.40 11.32
CA LEU A 25 16.26 17.92 10.13
C LEU A 25 16.45 19.05 9.14
N GLU A 26 17.41 18.92 8.23
CA GLU A 26 17.54 19.82 7.10
C GLU A 26 16.82 19.23 5.88
N LEU A 27 15.96 20.03 5.24
CA LEU A 27 15.30 19.71 3.98
C LEU A 27 15.34 20.96 3.07
N ALA A 28 16.00 20.85 1.92
CA ALA A 28 16.19 21.96 0.98
C ALA A 28 16.68 23.27 1.65
N GLY A 29 17.69 23.15 2.52
CA GLY A 29 18.26 24.30 3.25
C GLY A 29 17.37 24.86 4.36
N LYS A 30 16.23 24.23 4.67
CA LYS A 30 15.34 24.64 5.76
C LYS A 30 15.43 23.65 6.90
N SER A 31 15.49 24.17 8.12
CA SER A 31 15.35 23.36 9.32
C SER A 31 13.87 23.02 9.53
N VAL A 32 13.51 21.75 9.40
CA VAL A 32 12.14 21.22 9.51
C VAL A 32 12.00 20.31 10.74
N PRO A 33 10.82 20.27 11.39
CA PRO A 33 10.59 19.30 12.47
C PRO A 33 10.60 17.87 11.91
N PRO A 34 11.20 16.88 12.60
CA PRO A 34 11.10 15.49 12.20
C PRO A 34 9.66 14.99 12.41
N LEU A 35 9.24 14.01 11.61
CA LEU A 35 7.98 13.31 11.78
C LEU A 35 8.25 11.86 12.16
N VAL A 36 7.69 11.41 13.28
CA VAL A 36 7.67 9.99 13.66
C VAL A 36 6.26 9.46 13.45
N THR A 37 6.12 8.44 12.60
CA THR A 37 4.82 7.88 12.24
C THR A 37 4.49 6.67 13.10
N GLN A 38 3.30 6.68 13.68
CA GLN A 38 2.74 5.54 14.38
C GLN A 38 1.85 4.74 13.41
N VAL A 39 2.26 3.52 13.07
CA VAL A 39 1.57 2.67 12.09
C VAL A 39 1.31 1.29 12.70
N ALA A 40 0.03 0.95 12.86
CA ALA A 40 -0.43 -0.38 13.24
C ALA A 40 -1.91 -0.55 12.85
N ASP A 41 -2.33 -1.80 12.60
CA ASP A 41 -3.74 -2.14 12.43
C ASP A 41 -4.45 -2.09 13.80
N GLY A 42 -5.60 -1.42 13.86
CA GLY A 42 -6.34 -1.19 15.11
C GLY A 42 -6.97 -2.46 15.67
N GLU A 43 -7.26 -3.43 14.81
CA GLU A 43 -7.92 -4.69 15.11
C GLU A 43 -7.00 -5.71 15.79
N ASN A 44 -5.71 -5.39 15.97
CA ASN A 44 -4.74 -6.24 16.66
C ASN A 44 -5.12 -6.44 18.13
N GLY A 45 -6.03 -7.40 18.36
CA GLY A 45 -6.90 -7.51 19.53
C GLY A 45 -6.27 -7.87 20.87
N GLY A 46 -4.95 -8.07 20.89
CA GLY A 46 -4.20 -8.10 22.15
C GLY A 46 -3.92 -6.68 22.61
N VAL A 47 -2.87 -6.09 22.06
CA VAL A 47 -2.27 -4.87 22.63
C VAL A 47 -2.92 -3.59 22.11
N MET A 48 -3.32 -3.55 20.83
CA MET A 48 -3.93 -2.35 20.23
C MET A 48 -5.36 -2.09 20.70
N MET A 49 -6.12 -3.14 21.04
CA MET A 49 -7.48 -2.94 21.57
C MET A 49 -7.48 -2.69 23.09
N ASN A 50 -6.58 -3.32 23.85
CA ASN A 50 -6.65 -3.28 25.32
C ASN A 50 -5.70 -2.27 25.97
N GLU A 51 -4.46 -2.15 25.50
CA GLU A 51 -3.44 -1.31 26.16
C GLU A 51 -3.32 0.08 25.52
N PHE A 52 -3.46 0.14 24.19
CA PHE A 52 -3.30 1.39 23.44
C PHE A 52 -4.27 2.50 23.86
N PRO A 53 -5.59 2.30 24.09
CA PRO A 53 -6.48 3.43 24.39
C PRO A 53 -6.04 4.24 25.61
N GLY A 54 -5.61 3.58 26.69
CA GLY A 54 -5.12 4.24 27.89
C GLY A 54 -3.82 5.02 27.63
N LYS A 55 -2.87 4.38 26.96
CA LYS A 55 -1.56 4.97 26.62
C LYS A 55 -1.67 6.11 25.62
N PHE A 56 -2.56 6.00 24.65
CA PHE A 56 -2.91 7.05 23.71
C PHE A 56 -3.42 8.29 24.46
N MET A 57 -4.38 8.14 25.37
CA MET A 57 -4.91 9.28 26.12
C MET A 57 -3.85 9.95 27.02
N GLU A 58 -2.92 9.18 27.58
CA GLU A 58 -1.76 9.69 28.32
C GLU A 58 -0.83 10.51 27.41
N ALA A 59 -0.37 9.92 26.31
CA ALA A 59 0.52 10.58 25.35
C ALA A 59 -0.12 11.82 24.72
N MET A 60 -1.41 11.79 24.39
CA MET A 60 -2.13 12.95 23.84
C MET A 60 -2.22 14.10 24.83
N ARG A 61 -2.41 13.81 26.13
CA ARG A 61 -2.37 14.85 27.17
C ARG A 61 -0.98 15.47 27.32
N GLU A 62 0.07 14.66 27.24
CA GLU A 62 1.45 15.18 27.28
C GLU A 62 1.83 15.97 26.03
N ALA A 63 1.40 15.51 24.86
CA ALA A 63 1.73 16.12 23.57
C ALA A 63 0.99 17.46 23.36
N SER A 64 -0.22 17.58 23.92
CA SER A 64 -1.05 18.77 23.77
C SER A 64 -0.34 20.00 24.32
N HIS A 65 -0.21 21.04 23.47
CA HIS A 65 0.51 22.29 23.81
C HIS A 65 2.00 22.12 24.14
N SER A 66 2.61 21.02 23.71
CA SER A 66 4.06 20.80 23.83
C SER A 66 4.80 21.15 22.54
N ASP A 67 6.14 21.10 22.58
CA ASP A 67 7.01 21.20 21.41
C ASP A 67 7.01 19.94 20.52
N THR A 68 6.29 18.89 20.93
CA THR A 68 6.12 17.63 20.17
C THR A 68 4.63 17.31 20.01
N PRO A 69 3.87 18.14 19.26
CA PRO A 69 2.44 17.94 19.11
C PRO A 69 2.12 16.74 18.23
N ALA A 70 0.98 16.10 18.50
CA ALA A 70 0.37 15.20 17.53
C ALA A 70 -0.18 16.02 16.35
N MET A 71 -0.01 15.49 15.14
CA MET A 71 -0.49 16.12 13.92
C MET A 71 -0.90 15.06 12.91
N ASN A 72 -1.81 15.41 12.02
CA ASN A 72 -2.12 14.57 10.87
C ASN A 72 -1.09 14.80 9.74
N ALA A 73 -1.04 13.88 8.77
CA ALA A 73 -0.09 13.96 7.67
C ALA A 73 -0.29 15.20 6.79
N THR A 74 -1.53 15.65 6.63
CA THR A 74 -1.87 16.84 5.85
C THR A 74 -1.31 18.11 6.50
N GLU A 75 -1.51 18.29 7.81
CA GLU A 75 -0.98 19.42 8.59
C GLU A 75 0.54 19.52 8.48
N TYR A 76 1.23 18.37 8.60
CA TYR A 76 2.69 18.34 8.44
C TYR A 76 3.12 18.77 7.04
N LEU A 77 2.49 18.24 6.00
CA LEU A 77 2.81 18.59 4.60
C LEU A 77 2.50 20.06 4.30
N GLU A 78 1.35 20.56 4.76
CA GLU A 78 0.97 21.97 4.64
C GLU A 78 1.98 22.88 5.34
N GLN A 79 2.48 22.49 6.52
CA GLN A 79 3.53 23.23 7.21
C GLN A 79 4.83 23.25 6.40
N LEU A 80 5.26 22.12 5.83
CA LEU A 80 6.44 22.09 4.95
C LEU A 80 6.27 23.05 3.77
N PHE A 81 5.12 23.01 3.10
CA PHE A 81 4.84 23.88 1.96
C PHE A 81 4.75 25.36 2.35
N ALA A 82 4.16 25.68 3.50
CA ALA A 82 4.12 27.04 4.04
C ALA A 82 5.53 27.56 4.39
N MET A 83 6.45 26.67 4.77
CA MET A 83 7.86 27.01 4.94
C MET A 83 8.58 27.28 3.61
N GLY A 84 7.94 27.03 2.47
CA GLY A 84 8.50 27.20 1.13
C GLY A 84 9.24 25.96 0.62
N ILE A 85 9.05 24.79 1.23
CA ILE A 85 9.38 23.51 0.60
C ILE A 85 8.44 23.32 -0.59
N THR A 86 8.96 22.82 -1.69
CA THR A 86 8.17 22.50 -2.88
C THR A 86 8.11 20.99 -3.09
N LYS A 87 7.24 20.52 -3.99
CA LYS A 87 7.15 19.09 -4.32
C LYS A 87 8.48 18.53 -4.86
N THR A 88 9.31 19.35 -5.50
CA THR A 88 10.61 18.93 -6.04
C THR A 88 11.69 18.80 -4.97
N ASP A 89 11.48 19.38 -3.80
CA ASP A 89 12.39 19.28 -2.65
C ASP A 89 12.15 18.01 -1.82
N LEU A 90 10.99 17.35 -2.00
CA LEU A 90 10.64 16.14 -1.25
C LEU A 90 11.39 14.92 -1.79
N PRO A 91 11.83 14.00 -0.92
CA PRO A 91 12.49 12.77 -1.35
C PRO A 91 11.51 11.89 -2.15
N VAL A 92 12.03 11.29 -3.22
CA VAL A 92 11.26 10.34 -4.03
C VAL A 92 11.13 9.02 -3.26
N VAL A 93 9.91 8.63 -2.93
CA VAL A 93 9.61 7.33 -2.33
C VAL A 93 9.46 6.29 -3.44
N GLN A 94 10.21 5.21 -3.35
CA GLN A 94 10.17 4.11 -4.31
C GLN A 94 10.15 2.76 -3.59
N PRO A 95 9.43 1.76 -4.12
CA PRO A 95 9.54 0.40 -3.63
C PRO A 95 10.99 -0.09 -3.69
N LEU A 96 11.31 -1.05 -2.82
CA LEU A 96 12.64 -1.63 -2.74
C LEU A 96 13.11 -2.10 -4.13
N PHE A 97 14.39 -1.84 -4.44
CA PHE A 97 15.05 -2.14 -5.72
C PHE A 97 14.56 -1.38 -6.96
N GLN A 98 13.42 -0.70 -6.93
CA GLN A 98 12.93 0.00 -8.13
C GLN A 98 13.83 1.16 -8.58
N ARG A 99 14.62 1.76 -7.68
CA ARG A 99 15.66 2.72 -8.07
C ARG A 99 16.58 2.18 -9.17
N MET A 100 16.96 0.90 -9.09
CA MET A 100 17.84 0.27 -10.08
C MET A 100 17.21 0.19 -11.47
N ILE A 101 15.88 0.08 -11.53
CA ILE A 101 15.10 0.12 -12.77
C ILE A 101 15.13 1.55 -13.32
N TRP A 102 14.81 2.54 -12.49
CA TRP A 102 14.72 3.94 -12.91
C TRP A 102 16.07 4.58 -13.27
N GLU A 103 17.18 3.99 -12.83
CA GLU A 103 18.53 4.35 -13.31
C GLU A 103 18.80 3.86 -14.75
N ARG A 104 18.00 2.93 -15.28
CA ARG A 104 18.17 2.29 -16.60
C ARG A 104 17.03 2.58 -17.59
N MET A 105 15.92 3.16 -17.13
CA MET A 105 14.79 3.54 -17.97
C MET A 105 14.04 4.77 -17.45
N GLN A 106 13.34 5.44 -18.35
CA GLN A 106 12.46 6.56 -18.06
C GLN A 106 10.99 6.13 -18.11
N PRO A 107 10.10 6.75 -17.31
CA PRO A 107 8.67 6.59 -17.47
C PRO A 107 8.24 6.87 -18.92
N GLY A 108 7.51 5.93 -19.54
CA GLY A 108 7.07 6.05 -20.93
C GLY A 108 7.91 5.27 -21.95
N ASP A 109 9.04 4.69 -21.55
CA ASP A 109 9.88 3.84 -22.44
C ASP A 109 9.21 2.52 -22.90
N GLY A 110 8.04 2.20 -22.35
CA GLY A 110 7.22 1.06 -22.75
C GLY A 110 7.54 -0.27 -22.02
N PRO A 111 6.62 -1.24 -22.10
CA PRO A 111 6.70 -2.50 -21.37
C PRO A 111 7.87 -3.39 -21.81
N ASP A 112 8.25 -3.37 -23.10
CA ASP A 112 9.34 -4.19 -23.62
C ASP A 112 10.70 -3.79 -23.03
N LYS A 113 10.94 -2.47 -22.87
CA LYS A 113 12.18 -2.00 -22.24
C LYS A 113 12.19 -2.34 -20.76
N LEU A 114 11.06 -2.17 -20.06
CA LEU A 114 10.93 -2.55 -18.66
C LEU A 114 11.26 -4.04 -18.46
N ALA A 115 10.71 -4.93 -19.30
CA ALA A 115 10.97 -6.36 -19.24
C ALA A 115 12.46 -6.68 -19.42
N ARG A 116 13.13 -6.04 -20.40
CA ARG A 116 14.58 -6.20 -20.61
C ARG A 116 15.39 -5.72 -19.41
N VAL A 117 15.07 -4.54 -18.86
CA VAL A 117 15.77 -3.99 -17.69
C VAL A 117 15.63 -4.91 -16.47
N ILE A 118 14.44 -5.46 -16.21
CA ILE A 118 14.21 -6.41 -15.11
C ILE A 118 15.04 -7.69 -15.31
N ASP A 119 15.06 -8.24 -16.53
CA ASP A 119 15.84 -9.45 -16.85
C ASP A 119 17.36 -9.22 -16.70
N GLU A 120 17.87 -8.09 -17.21
CA GLU A 120 19.27 -7.70 -17.05
C GLU A 120 19.67 -7.51 -15.57
N LEU A 121 18.82 -6.84 -14.79
CA LEU A 121 19.04 -6.64 -13.35
C LEU A 121 19.05 -7.98 -12.60
N GLY A 122 18.13 -8.89 -12.94
CA GLY A 122 18.09 -10.24 -12.36
C GLY A 122 19.36 -11.06 -12.65
N LYS A 123 19.98 -10.86 -13.82
CA LYS A 123 21.23 -11.54 -14.22
C LYS A 123 22.49 -10.91 -13.63
N SER A 124 22.43 -9.66 -13.17
CA SER A 124 23.60 -8.88 -12.75
C SER A 124 24.27 -9.33 -11.43
N GLY A 125 23.73 -10.35 -10.75
CA GLY A 125 24.28 -10.88 -9.49
C GLY A 125 24.08 -10.00 -8.26
N GLN A 126 23.51 -8.79 -8.43
CA GLN A 126 22.94 -8.03 -7.33
C GLN A 126 21.73 -8.80 -6.75
N ARG A 127 21.40 -8.65 -5.46
CA ARG A 127 20.22 -9.27 -4.82
C ARG A 127 18.89 -8.66 -5.32
N PHE A 128 18.79 -8.37 -6.62
CA PHE A 128 17.64 -7.79 -7.25
C PHE A 128 16.52 -8.83 -7.33
N HIS A 129 15.33 -8.44 -6.87
CA HIS A 129 14.10 -9.16 -7.11
C HIS A 129 12.94 -8.16 -7.13
N MET A 130 11.88 -8.51 -7.86
CA MET A 130 10.64 -7.72 -7.89
C MET A 130 9.69 -8.07 -6.75
N GLU A 131 10.06 -9.05 -5.92
CA GLU A 131 9.29 -9.41 -4.72
C GLU A 131 9.53 -8.39 -3.59
N GLY A 132 8.55 -8.17 -2.71
CA GLY A 132 8.69 -7.24 -1.59
C GLY A 132 8.25 -5.80 -1.90
N GLY A 133 8.82 -4.82 -1.20
CA GLY A 133 8.37 -3.42 -1.26
C GLY A 133 7.07 -3.12 -0.49
N SER A 134 6.54 -4.12 0.21
CA SER A 134 5.43 -3.99 1.16
C SER A 134 5.93 -3.80 2.59
N TRP A 135 5.03 -3.37 3.47
CA TRP A 135 5.31 -3.21 4.90
C TRP A 135 5.65 -4.54 5.60
N THR A 136 5.22 -5.66 5.01
CA THR A 136 5.50 -7.03 5.47
C THR A 136 6.75 -7.62 4.82
N SER A 137 7.73 -6.81 4.41
CA SER A 137 8.96 -7.05 3.61
C SER A 137 9.44 -8.49 3.28
N ASP A 138 9.17 -9.48 4.11
CA ASP A 138 9.46 -10.91 4.01
C ASP A 138 8.32 -11.77 3.38
N LEU A 139 7.08 -11.30 3.34
CA LEU A 139 5.94 -12.02 2.76
C LEU A 139 5.75 -11.69 1.27
N SER A 140 5.81 -12.72 0.42
CA SER A 140 5.45 -12.60 -1.00
C SER A 140 3.94 -12.58 -1.16
N TRP A 141 3.39 -11.51 -1.75
CA TRP A 141 1.97 -11.38 -2.07
C TRP A 141 1.56 -12.15 -3.33
N VAL A 142 2.53 -12.70 -4.06
CA VAL A 142 2.34 -13.33 -5.38
C VAL A 142 2.62 -14.83 -5.33
N ARG A 143 3.80 -15.21 -4.82
CA ARG A 143 4.28 -16.59 -4.91
C ARG A 143 3.40 -17.56 -4.10
N GLY A 144 2.92 -18.61 -4.77
CA GLY A 144 2.08 -19.65 -4.16
C GLY A 144 0.57 -19.41 -4.29
N TYR A 145 0.16 -18.21 -4.71
CA TYR A 145 -1.24 -17.80 -4.77
C TYR A 145 -1.79 -17.74 -6.21
N ASP A 146 -1.09 -18.36 -7.17
CA ASP A 146 -1.52 -18.45 -8.58
C ASP A 146 -2.97 -18.88 -8.74
N HIS A 147 -3.43 -19.79 -7.88
CA HIS A 147 -4.77 -20.36 -7.94
C HIS A 147 -5.88 -19.32 -7.65
N VAL A 148 -5.58 -18.20 -6.98
CA VAL A 148 -6.51 -17.08 -6.75
C VAL A 148 -6.14 -15.84 -7.56
N LEU A 149 -4.84 -15.58 -7.78
CA LEU A 149 -4.39 -14.42 -8.54
C LEU A 149 -4.67 -14.56 -10.04
N LYS A 150 -4.49 -15.75 -10.64
CA LYS A 150 -4.80 -15.94 -12.07
C LYS A 150 -6.28 -15.72 -12.39
N PRO A 151 -7.24 -16.32 -11.65
CA PRO A 151 -8.66 -16.00 -11.86
C PRO A 151 -9.00 -14.52 -11.67
N MET A 152 -8.30 -13.83 -10.77
CA MET A 152 -8.46 -12.40 -10.54
C MET A 152 -7.98 -11.57 -11.74
N GLU A 153 -6.79 -11.88 -12.26
CA GLU A 153 -6.26 -11.27 -13.48
C GLU A 153 -7.17 -11.52 -14.69
N GLU A 154 -7.66 -12.76 -14.86
CA GLU A 154 -8.60 -13.13 -15.92
C GLU A 154 -9.93 -12.37 -15.81
N ALA A 155 -10.48 -12.22 -14.60
CA ALA A 155 -11.70 -11.45 -14.36
C ALA A 155 -11.50 -9.96 -14.68
N SER A 156 -10.37 -9.39 -14.27
CA SER A 156 -9.99 -8.00 -14.54
C SER A 156 -9.82 -7.74 -16.04
N ALA A 157 -9.15 -8.65 -16.76
CA ALA A 157 -9.00 -8.60 -18.22
C ALA A 157 -10.35 -8.71 -18.94
N ALA A 158 -11.20 -9.66 -18.54
CA ALA A 158 -12.54 -9.82 -19.12
C ALA A 158 -13.41 -8.57 -18.91
N PHE A 159 -13.36 -7.96 -17.71
CA PHE A 159 -14.05 -6.71 -17.44
C PHE A 159 -13.52 -5.58 -18.33
N TYR A 160 -12.21 -5.46 -18.53
CA TYR A 160 -11.64 -4.46 -19.42
C TYR A 160 -12.11 -4.64 -20.86
N ASP A 161 -11.92 -5.83 -21.43
CA ASP A 161 -12.18 -6.08 -22.85
C ASP A 161 -13.67 -5.97 -23.20
N THR A 162 -14.57 -6.36 -22.30
CA THR A 162 -16.01 -6.44 -22.55
C THR A 162 -16.78 -5.23 -22.03
N VAL A 163 -16.33 -4.58 -20.95
CA VAL A 163 -17.07 -3.48 -20.32
C VAL A 163 -16.41 -2.14 -20.60
N ILE A 164 -15.11 -2.01 -20.32
CA ILE A 164 -14.39 -0.72 -20.41
C ILE A 164 -14.07 -0.36 -21.86
N LYS A 165 -13.44 -1.27 -22.61
CA LYS A 165 -12.95 -1.03 -23.97
C LYS A 165 -14.05 -0.70 -24.97
N PRO A 166 -15.26 -1.30 -24.91
CA PRO A 166 -16.39 -0.89 -25.76
C PRO A 166 -17.02 0.44 -25.33
N GLY A 167 -16.64 0.99 -24.18
CA GLY A 167 -17.10 2.29 -23.70
C GLY A 167 -18.42 2.27 -22.93
N THR A 168 -18.71 1.20 -22.18
CA THR A 168 -19.92 1.14 -21.34
C THR A 168 -19.97 2.33 -20.37
N PRO A 169 -21.07 3.10 -20.34
CA PRO A 169 -21.20 4.23 -19.42
C PRO A 169 -21.10 3.80 -17.96
N THR A 170 -20.35 4.54 -17.15
CA THR A 170 -20.16 4.21 -15.73
C THR A 170 -21.43 4.36 -14.89
N ALA A 171 -22.49 4.97 -15.42
CA ALA A 171 -23.80 5.06 -14.79
C ALA A 171 -24.71 3.85 -15.12
N ASP A 172 -24.32 2.97 -16.05
CA ASP A 172 -25.07 1.75 -16.36
C ASP A 172 -25.11 0.83 -15.12
N PRO A 173 -26.29 0.35 -14.70
CA PRO A 173 -26.39 -0.58 -13.57
C PRO A 173 -25.56 -1.85 -13.76
N ARG A 174 -25.43 -2.36 -15.00
CA ARG A 174 -24.61 -3.55 -15.31
C ARG A 174 -23.13 -3.27 -15.09
N TYR A 175 -22.67 -2.07 -15.48
CA TYR A 175 -21.30 -1.63 -15.21
C TYR A 175 -21.02 -1.62 -13.71
N ARG A 176 -21.92 -1.01 -12.94
CA ARG A 176 -21.79 -0.91 -11.47
C ARG A 176 -21.80 -2.29 -10.81
N ASN A 177 -22.65 -3.19 -11.29
CA ASN A 177 -22.73 -4.56 -10.80
C ASN A 177 -21.42 -5.33 -11.06
N ALA A 178 -20.92 -5.32 -12.29
CA ALA A 178 -19.68 -5.98 -12.66
C ALA A 178 -18.47 -5.38 -11.91
N LEU A 179 -18.38 -4.05 -11.82
CA LEU A 179 -17.31 -3.37 -11.09
C LEU A 179 -17.32 -3.70 -9.60
N PHE A 180 -18.49 -3.73 -8.96
CA PHE A 180 -18.61 -4.09 -7.55
C PHE A 180 -18.06 -5.49 -7.28
N HIS A 181 -18.38 -6.46 -8.14
CA HIS A 181 -17.90 -7.83 -8.00
C HIS A 181 -16.40 -7.93 -8.27
N LEU A 182 -15.89 -7.22 -9.28
CA LEU A 182 -14.46 -7.18 -9.58
C LEU A 182 -13.67 -6.59 -8.41
N LEU A 183 -14.05 -5.42 -7.90
CA LEU A 183 -13.36 -4.78 -6.78
C LEU A 183 -13.46 -5.61 -5.50
N SER A 184 -14.56 -6.34 -5.31
CA SER A 184 -14.68 -7.30 -4.21
C SER A 184 -13.74 -8.49 -4.38
N ALA A 185 -13.53 -8.95 -5.62
CA ALA A 185 -12.58 -10.01 -5.95
C ALA A 185 -11.11 -9.57 -5.77
N GLU A 186 -10.80 -8.29 -6.00
CA GLU A 186 -9.44 -7.73 -5.97
C GLU A 186 -8.95 -7.30 -4.58
N THR A 187 -9.66 -7.67 -3.51
CA THR A 187 -9.16 -7.40 -2.15
C THR A 187 -7.91 -8.23 -1.82
N SER A 188 -6.90 -7.57 -1.24
CA SER A 188 -5.69 -8.23 -0.76
C SER A 188 -5.94 -9.18 0.41
N CYS A 189 -7.11 -9.12 1.06
CA CYS A 189 -7.49 -10.00 2.17
C CYS A 189 -7.40 -11.49 1.80
N TYR A 190 -7.72 -11.86 0.55
CA TYR A 190 -7.66 -13.26 0.11
C TYR A 190 -6.25 -13.83 0.14
N ARG A 191 -5.24 -12.97 -0.03
CA ARG A 191 -3.85 -13.32 0.18
C ARG A 191 -3.45 -13.18 1.64
N TYR A 192 -3.86 -12.09 2.30
CA TYR A 192 -3.37 -11.72 3.62
C TYR A 192 -3.65 -12.79 4.69
N TRP A 193 -4.85 -13.37 4.68
CA TRP A 193 -5.28 -14.36 5.68
C TRP A 193 -4.79 -15.79 5.41
N GLY A 194 -3.95 -15.96 4.40
CA GLY A 194 -3.42 -17.27 4.02
C GLY A 194 -4.37 -18.09 3.15
N GLU A 195 -3.98 -19.34 2.93
CA GLU A 195 -4.70 -20.32 2.13
C GLU A 195 -6.02 -20.78 2.76
N GLY A 196 -6.93 -21.29 1.93
CA GLY A 196 -8.19 -21.91 2.36
C GLY A 196 -9.41 -21.02 2.12
N LEU A 197 -10.31 -20.92 3.11
CA LEU A 197 -11.64 -20.34 2.93
C LEU A 197 -11.63 -18.94 2.30
N TRP A 198 -10.66 -18.09 2.67
CA TRP A 198 -10.51 -16.76 2.07
C TRP A 198 -10.15 -16.84 0.58
N THR A 199 -9.19 -17.67 0.19
CA THR A 199 -8.85 -17.87 -1.22
C THR A 199 -10.02 -18.47 -2.01
N ASP A 200 -10.83 -19.34 -1.40
CA ASP A 200 -12.03 -19.90 -2.02
C ASP A 200 -13.08 -18.82 -2.31
N TYR A 201 -13.28 -17.89 -1.38
CA TYR A 201 -14.14 -16.72 -1.58
C TYR A 201 -13.62 -15.82 -2.70
N GLY A 202 -12.31 -15.57 -2.75
CA GLY A 202 -11.68 -14.82 -3.83
C GLY A 202 -11.96 -15.45 -5.19
N ARG A 203 -11.72 -16.77 -5.33
CA ARG A 203 -12.00 -17.51 -6.58
C ARG A 203 -13.47 -17.46 -6.96
N GLU A 204 -14.38 -17.61 -6.00
CA GLU A 204 -15.82 -17.55 -6.26
C GLU A 204 -16.26 -16.16 -6.75
N LEU A 205 -15.70 -15.08 -6.19
CA LEU A 205 -15.98 -13.72 -6.67
C LEU A 205 -15.37 -13.44 -8.04
N CYS A 206 -14.18 -13.99 -8.35
CA CYS A 206 -13.62 -13.94 -9.71
C CYS A 206 -14.56 -14.64 -10.70
N ARG A 207 -15.05 -15.84 -10.35
CA ARG A 207 -16.00 -16.60 -11.17
C ARG A 207 -17.30 -15.83 -11.40
N ARG A 208 -17.89 -15.25 -10.35
CA ARG A 208 -19.11 -14.42 -10.45
C ARG A 208 -18.90 -13.18 -11.30
N THR A 209 -17.77 -12.50 -11.13
CA THR A 209 -17.42 -11.32 -11.94
C THR A 209 -17.43 -11.68 -13.42
N ARG A 210 -16.75 -12.77 -13.80
CA ARG A 210 -16.75 -13.26 -15.18
C ARG A 210 -18.13 -13.64 -15.67
N GLU A 211 -18.92 -14.34 -14.86
CA GLU A 211 -20.29 -14.72 -15.22
C GLU A 211 -21.19 -13.50 -15.46
N ILE A 212 -21.06 -12.45 -14.64
CA ILE A 212 -21.77 -11.17 -14.84
C ILE A 212 -21.32 -10.51 -16.13
N VAL A 213 -20.01 -10.41 -16.36
CA VAL A 213 -19.47 -9.81 -17.59
C VAL A 213 -19.97 -10.57 -18.83
N GLU A 214 -19.92 -11.90 -18.83
CA GLU A 214 -20.33 -12.75 -19.95
C GLU A 214 -21.85 -12.68 -20.22
N LYS A 215 -22.69 -12.56 -19.18
CA LYS A 215 -24.15 -12.59 -19.33
C LYS A 215 -24.80 -11.23 -19.53
N ASP A 216 -24.28 -10.19 -18.86
CA ASP A 216 -24.92 -8.87 -18.87
C ASP A 216 -24.43 -8.00 -20.04
N PHE A 217 -23.31 -8.39 -20.67
CA PHE A 217 -22.71 -7.73 -21.82
C PHE A 217 -22.53 -8.71 -23.00
N PRO A 218 -23.63 -9.29 -23.53
CA PRO A 218 -23.54 -10.05 -24.76
C PRO A 218 -23.07 -9.12 -25.88
N GLY A 219 -22.12 -9.61 -26.68
CA GLY A 219 -21.56 -8.89 -27.83
C GLY A 219 -22.58 -8.56 -28.92
#